data_AF-A0A534S2I6-F1
#
_entry.id   AF-A0A534S2I6-F1
#
_cell.length_a   1.000
_cell.length_b   1.000
_cell.length_c   1.000
_cell.angle_alpha   90.00
_cell.angle_beta   90.00
_cell.angle_gamma   90.00
#
_symmetry.space_group_name_H-M   'P 1'
#
loop_
_entity.id
_entity.type
_entity.pdbx_description
1 polymer ?
#
loop_
_entity_poly.entity_id
_entity_poly.type
_entity_poly.pdbx_seq_one_letter_code
_entity_poly.pdbx_strand_id
1 'polypeptide(L)'
;MLLLKEITLAEPKNQLDRNNAVRQVSQSRALVGYVLIRRLGYKLKDVAKCLGRDAATVSSLVSRFAVRMSENETLRKQTARLAADCQE
;
A
#
# COMPACT_ATOMS: atom_id res chain seq x y z
N MET A 1 -10.32 49.20 -8.13
CA MET A 1 -8.87 49.11 -7.85
C MET A 1 -8.73 48.97 -6.35
N LEU A 2 -8.01 47.92 -5.90
CA LEU A 2 -7.64 47.61 -4.50
C LEU A 2 -8.84 47.14 -3.63
N LEU A 3 -8.94 45.92 -3.13
CA LEU A 3 -7.90 44.98 -2.70
C LEU A 3 -8.39 43.52 -2.79
N LEU A 4 -7.80 42.76 -3.71
CA LEU A 4 -7.42 41.37 -3.43
C LEU A 4 -6.43 41.43 -2.24
N LYS A 5 -6.87 41.20 -0.99
CA LYS A 5 -5.90 41.05 0.12
C LYS A 5 -6.39 40.39 1.39
N GLU A 6 -7.29 39.41 1.30
CA GLU A 6 -7.67 38.61 2.49
C GLU A 6 -7.59 37.10 2.25
N ILE A 7 -6.62 36.66 1.43
CA ILE A 7 -6.24 35.24 1.36
C ILE A 7 -4.78 35.10 1.78
N THR A 8 -4.45 35.47 3.01
CA THR A 8 -3.22 34.98 3.63
C THR A 8 -3.36 35.02 5.15
N LEU A 9 -3.63 33.85 5.76
CA LEU A 9 -2.96 33.30 6.97
C LEU A 9 -3.87 32.34 7.74
N ALA A 10 -3.56 31.03 7.64
CA ALA A 10 -3.71 29.98 8.67
C ALA A 10 -3.59 28.59 7.99
N GLU A 11 -2.39 28.24 7.50
CA GLU A 11 -1.48 27.25 8.13
C GLU A 11 -1.66 25.78 7.67
N PRO A 12 -0.54 25.04 7.48
CA PRO A 12 -0.49 23.84 6.64
C PRO A 12 -0.87 22.55 7.37
N LYS A 13 -1.96 21.88 6.96
CA LYS A 13 -2.33 20.53 7.44
C LYS A 13 -1.55 19.36 6.79
N ASN A 14 -0.46 19.63 6.07
CA ASN A 14 -0.11 18.81 4.90
C ASN A 14 1.13 17.89 5.02
N GLN A 15 1.69 17.66 6.21
CA GLN A 15 2.84 16.76 6.39
C GLN A 15 2.45 15.40 7.01
N LEU A 16 1.57 15.39 8.02
CA LEU A 16 1.14 14.16 8.70
C LEU A 16 0.23 13.30 7.81
N ASP A 17 -0.63 13.95 7.01
CA ASP A 17 -1.52 13.31 6.03
C ASP A 17 -0.75 12.70 4.85
N ARG A 18 0.24 13.40 4.30
CA ARG A 18 1.12 12.85 3.23
C ARG A 18 1.93 11.66 3.70
N ASN A 19 2.51 11.72 4.91
CA ASN A 19 3.25 10.59 5.47
C ASN A 19 2.34 9.38 5.68
N ASN A 20 1.08 9.61 6.08
CA ASN A 20 0.09 8.56 6.18
C ASN A 20 -0.31 8.01 4.80
N ALA A 21 -0.54 8.87 3.80
CA ALA A 21 -0.86 8.47 2.43
C ALA A 21 0.27 7.66 1.77
N VAL A 22 1.53 8.09 1.92
CA VAL A 22 2.70 7.37 1.40
C VAL A 22 2.86 6.01 2.08
N ARG A 23 2.59 5.93 3.39
CA ARG A 23 2.58 4.68 4.15
C ARG A 23 1.47 3.74 3.68
N GLN A 24 0.25 4.27 3.49
CA GLN A 24 -0.91 3.52 3.02
C GLN A 24 -0.67 2.97 1.62
N VAL A 25 -0.18 3.77 0.68
CA VAL A 25 0.12 3.31 -0.69
C VAL A 25 1.18 2.20 -0.71
N SER A 26 2.22 2.32 0.12
CA SER A 26 3.25 1.29 0.25
C SER A 26 2.69 -0.01 0.85
N GLN A 27 1.79 0.12 1.83
CA GLN A 27 1.11 -1.01 2.45
C GLN A 27 0.13 -1.69 1.49
N SER A 28 -0.62 -0.94 0.69
CA SER A 28 -1.52 -1.47 -0.34
C SER A 28 -0.74 -2.23 -1.41
N ARG A 29 0.41 -1.73 -1.87
CA ARG A 29 1.27 -2.47 -2.82
C ARG A 29 1.80 -3.77 -2.23
N ALA A 30 2.13 -3.76 -0.94
CA ALA A 30 2.58 -4.94 -0.23
C ALA A 30 1.49 -6.00 -0.05
N LEU A 31 0.28 -5.55 0.26
CA LEU A 31 -0.91 -6.38 0.31
C LEU A 31 -1.21 -7.05 -1.04
N VAL A 32 -1.26 -6.26 -2.11
CA VAL A 32 -1.54 -6.75 -3.48
C VAL A 32 -0.48 -7.74 -3.93
N GLY A 33 0.81 -7.42 -3.74
CA GLY A 33 1.90 -8.33 -4.07
C GLY A 33 1.81 -9.65 -3.29
N TYR A 34 1.46 -9.59 -2.00
CA TYR A 34 1.28 -10.77 -1.16
C TYR A 34 0.11 -11.64 -1.64
N VAL A 35 -1.05 -11.05 -1.91
CA VAL A 35 -2.24 -11.79 -2.38
C VAL A 35 -1.98 -12.43 -3.73
N LEU A 36 -1.44 -11.69 -4.70
CA LEU A 36 -1.15 -12.22 -6.04
C LEU A 36 -0.19 -13.42 -5.97
N ILE A 37 0.89 -13.33 -5.20
CA ILE A 37 1.91 -14.38 -5.16
C ILE A 37 1.50 -15.56 -4.27
N ARG A 38 1.02 -15.29 -3.04
CA ARG A 38 0.80 -16.33 -2.02
C ARG A 38 -0.62 -16.90 -2.00
N ARG A 39 -1.64 -16.13 -2.42
CA ARG A 39 -3.03 -16.61 -2.46
C ARG A 39 -3.43 -17.09 -3.85
N LEU A 40 -3.07 -16.33 -4.88
CA LEU A 40 -3.52 -16.60 -6.26
C LEU A 40 -2.46 -17.34 -7.10
N GLY A 41 -1.24 -17.53 -6.57
CA GLY A 41 -0.21 -18.35 -7.22
C GLY A 41 0.46 -17.70 -8.43
N TYR A 42 0.32 -16.38 -8.62
CA TYR A 42 0.99 -15.67 -9.71
C TYR A 42 2.52 -15.74 -9.56
N LYS A 43 3.22 -15.85 -10.68
CA LYS A 43 4.68 -15.87 -10.72
C LYS A 43 5.23 -14.51 -10.28
N LEU A 44 6.27 -14.54 -9.44
CA LEU A 44 6.96 -13.35 -8.93
C LEU A 44 7.39 -12.38 -10.05
N LYS A 45 7.87 -12.91 -11.19
CA LYS A 45 8.32 -12.09 -12.33
C LYS A 45 7.17 -11.30 -12.98
N ASP A 46 6.01 -11.91 -13.14
CA ASP A 46 4.83 -11.26 -13.72
C ASP A 46 4.27 -10.19 -12.78
N VAL A 47 4.22 -10.47 -11.48
CA VAL A 47 3.82 -9.50 -10.46
C VAL A 47 4.81 -8.33 -10.40
N ALA A 48 6.11 -8.60 -10.50
CA ALA A 48 7.15 -7.57 -10.54
C ALA A 48 6.99 -6.64 -11.76
N LYS A 49 6.76 -7.22 -12.94
CA LYS A 49 6.48 -6.47 -14.17
C LYS A 49 5.22 -5.61 -14.05
N CYS A 50 4.14 -6.15 -13.49
CA CYS A 50 2.89 -5.43 -13.26
C CYS A 50 3.06 -4.25 -12.28
N LEU A 51 3.87 -4.44 -11.22
CA LEU A 51 4.16 -3.40 -10.23
C LEU A 51 5.25 -2.41 -10.67
N GLY A 52 5.85 -2.58 -11.86
CA GLY A 52 6.95 -1.74 -12.35
C GLY A 52 8.19 -1.79 -11.46
N ARG A 53 8.46 -2.93 -10.82
CA ARG A 53 9.56 -3.12 -9.85
C ARG A 53 10.36 -4.38 -10.17
N ASP A 54 11.58 -4.44 -9.65
CA ASP A 54 12.41 -5.65 -9.74
C ASP A 54 11.87 -6.79 -8.85
N ALA A 55 12.08 -8.03 -9.28
CA ALA A 55 11.61 -9.23 -8.59
C ALA A 55 12.17 -9.38 -7.17
N ALA A 56 13.41 -8.97 -6.92
CA ALA A 56 14.00 -8.98 -5.58
C ALA A 56 13.32 -7.96 -4.65
N THR A 57 12.96 -6.80 -5.19
CA THR A 57 12.20 -5.78 -4.44
C THR A 57 10.82 -6.30 -4.05
N VAL A 58 10.10 -6.92 -4.99
CA VAL A 58 8.77 -7.50 -4.71
C VAL A 58 8.87 -8.66 -3.73
N SER A 59 9.89 -9.52 -3.86
CA SER A 59 10.14 -10.63 -2.94
C SER A 59 10.40 -10.14 -1.50
N SER A 60 11.26 -9.13 -1.33
CA SER A 60 11.57 -8.52 -0.03
C SER A 60 10.32 -7.86 0.57
N LEU A 61 9.56 -7.13 -0.24
CA LEU A 61 8.35 -6.43 0.15
C LEU A 61 7.25 -7.41 0.61
N VAL A 62 7.02 -8.51 -0.12
CA VAL A 62 6.07 -9.55 0.27
C VAL A 62 6.51 -10.29 1.52
N SER A 63 7.80 -10.60 1.66
CA SER A 63 8.33 -11.26 2.87
C SER A 63 8.16 -10.39 4.11
N ARG A 64 8.51 -9.10 4.03
CA ARG A 64 8.32 -8.15 5.13
C ARG A 64 6.84 -7.98 5.47
N PHE A 65 5.97 -7.96 4.47
CA PHE A 65 4.53 -7.86 4.69
C PHE A 65 3.96 -9.09 5.38
N ALA A 66 4.42 -10.29 5.01
CA ALA A 66 4.03 -11.54 5.65
C ALA A 66 4.39 -11.54 7.15
N VAL A 67 5.60 -11.07 7.50
CA VAL A 67 6.03 -10.91 8.90
C VAL A 67 5.11 -9.95 9.65
N ARG A 68 4.88 -8.75 9.10
CA ARG A 68 4.00 -7.73 9.70
C ARG A 68 2.56 -8.21 9.89
N MET A 69 2.08 -9.04 8.97
CA MET A 69 0.75 -9.67 9.02
C MET A 69 0.68 -10.81 10.05
N SER A 70 1.79 -11.48 10.35
CA SER A 70 1.88 -12.42 11.46
C SER A 70 1.81 -11.72 12.82
N GLU A 71 2.30 -10.49 12.90
CA GLU A 71 2.33 -9.69 14.13
C GLU A 71 1.05 -8.87 14.37
N ASN A 72 0.20 -8.68 13.35
CA ASN A 72 -1.00 -7.85 13.42
C ASN A 72 -2.26 -8.61 12.99
N GLU A 73 -3.05 -9.08 13.97
CA GLU A 73 -4.27 -9.85 13.72
C GLU A 73 -5.32 -9.07 12.91
N THR A 74 -5.48 -7.77 13.17
CA THR A 74 -6.41 -6.89 12.42
C THR A 74 -6.06 -6.82 10.94
N LEU A 75 -4.77 -6.64 10.63
CA LEU A 75 -4.28 -6.65 9.23
C LEU A 75 -4.50 -8.02 8.60
N ARG A 76 -4.34 -9.09 9.37
CA ARG A 76 -4.56 -10.45 8.89
C ARG A 76 -6.02 -10.68 8.46
N LYS A 77 -6.98 -10.23 9.28
CA LYS A 77 -8.42 -10.32 8.98
C LYS A 77 -8.80 -9.49 7.75
N GLN A 78 -8.26 -8.27 7.62
CA GLN A 78 -8.51 -7.42 6.45
C GLN A 78 -7.99 -8.04 5.15
N THR A 79 -6.76 -8.58 5.16
CA THR A 79 -6.20 -9.26 3.98
C THR A 79 -7.00 -10.50 3.58
N ALA A 80 -7.50 -11.26 4.56
CA ALA A 80 -8.33 -12.44 4.29
C ALA A 80 -9.66 -12.07 3.63
N ARG A 81 -10.31 -11.00 4.08
CA ARG A 81 -11.53 -10.48 3.46
C ARG A 81 -11.29 -10.01 2.04
N LEU A 82 -10.22 -9.25 1.81
CA LEU A 82 -9.91 -8.74 0.47
C LEU A 82 -9.55 -9.86 -0.51
N ALA A 83 -8.85 -10.91 -0.04
CA ALA A 83 -8.54 -12.06 -0.87
C ALA A 83 -9.78 -12.87 -1.27
N ALA A 84 -10.79 -12.95 -0.39
CA ALA A 84 -12.06 -13.61 -0.70
C ALA A 84 -12.85 -12.86 -1.77
N ASP A 85 -12.93 -11.53 -1.65
CA ASP A 85 -13.63 -10.64 -2.59
C ASP A 85 -13.02 -10.69 -4.01
N CYS A 86 -11.70 -10.89 -4.12
CA CYS A 86 -11.02 -11.05 -5.42
C CYS A 86 -11.26 -12.40 -6.12
N GLN A 87 -11.91 -13.38 -5.47
CA GLN A 87 -12.20 -14.69 -6.04
C GLN A 87 -13.64 -14.85 -6.53
N GLU A 88 -14.50 -13.84 -6.33
CA GLU A 88 -15.86 -13.75 -6.90
C GLU A 88 -15.84 -13.09 -8.29
#